data_AF-A0A2I2ZAP6-F1
#
_entry.id   AF-A0A2I2ZAP6-F1
#
_cell.length_a   1.000
_cell.length_b   1.000
_cell.length_c   1.000
_cell.angle_alpha   90.00
_cell.angle_beta   90.00
_cell.angle_gamma   90.00
#
_symmetry.space_group_name_H-M   'P 1'
#
loop_
_entity.id
_entity.type
_entity.pdbx_description
1 polymer ?
#
loop_
_entity_poly.entity_id
_entity_poly.type
_entity_poly.pdbx_seq_one_letter_code
_entity_poly.pdbx_strand_id
1 'polypeptide(L)'
;MDFSMVAGAAAYNEKSDLEIYKAFSSEMAKRSKMLSLNNYSVPQSTREEKRENGLEARSPAINLMGFNMEEMYEAHAWIQRILSLQNHHIIENNHILYLGRKEHDILSQLQKTSSVSITEIISPGRTELEIEGAQADLVEVVMNIEDMLCKVQEETARKKERGLWRLLGQWTIQQQKTQDEMKENITFLKCPVPPTQELLDQKKQFEKCGLQVLKVEKIDNEVLMAAFQRKKKMMEEKPHRQPVSHRLFQQVPYQFCNVVCRVGFQRMYSVPCDPKYGAGIYFTKNLKNLAEKAKKISAADKLIYVFEAEVLTGFFCQGHPLNIVAPPLSPGAIDGHDSVVDNVSSPETFVIFSGMQAIPQYLWTCTQEYVQSQDYSSGPMRPFAQHPWRGFTSGSPVD
;
A
#
# COMPACT_ATOMS: atom_id res chain seq x y z
N MET A 1 -0.76 6.61 -26.65
CA MET A 1 0.46 5.97 -26.12
C MET A 1 0.20 4.48 -26.11
N ASP A 2 0.93 3.73 -26.94
CA ASP A 2 0.83 2.27 -26.95
C ASP A 2 1.69 1.70 -25.83
N PHE A 3 1.07 0.89 -24.97
CA PHE A 3 1.74 0.21 -23.86
C PHE A 3 1.87 -1.27 -24.19
N SER A 4 3.08 -1.82 -24.12
CA SER A 4 3.33 -3.25 -24.21
C SER A 4 3.98 -3.75 -22.92
N MET A 5 3.43 -4.82 -22.35
CA MET A 5 4.01 -5.55 -21.24
C MET A 5 4.80 -6.74 -21.79
N VAL A 6 6.09 -6.83 -21.48
CA VAL A 6 6.92 -7.97 -21.86
C VAL A 6 7.59 -8.53 -20.61
N ALA A 7 7.34 -9.80 -20.30
CA ALA A 7 8.08 -10.52 -19.27
C ALA A 7 9.47 -10.90 -19.82
N GLY A 8 10.52 -10.32 -19.27
CA GLY A 8 11.90 -10.67 -19.61
C GLY A 8 12.39 -11.84 -18.76
N ALA A 9 12.78 -12.94 -19.42
CA ALA A 9 13.59 -13.98 -18.79
C ALA A 9 15.08 -13.68 -19.05
N ALA A 10 15.85 -13.39 -18.00
CA ALA A 10 17.31 -13.38 -18.06
C ALA A 10 17.93 -13.59 -16.66
N ALA A 11 19.12 -14.20 -16.67
CA ALA A 11 19.80 -14.86 -15.57
C ALA A 11 20.05 -14.01 -14.32
N TYR A 12 19.99 -14.68 -13.16
CA TYR A 12 20.32 -14.18 -11.83
C TYR A 12 21.66 -13.45 -11.79
N ASN A 13 21.64 -12.21 -11.33
CA ASN A 13 22.80 -11.55 -10.76
C ASN A 13 22.32 -10.86 -9.47
N GLU A 14 22.68 -11.42 -8.32
CA GLU A 14 22.35 -10.89 -7.00
C GLU A 14 23.03 -9.54 -6.80
N LYS A 15 22.33 -8.45 -7.12
CA LYS A 15 22.59 -7.14 -6.53
C LYS A 15 21.39 -6.80 -5.67
N SER A 16 21.63 -6.50 -4.40
CA SER A 16 20.55 -6.15 -3.48
C SER A 16 19.81 -4.91 -4.00
N ASP A 17 18.50 -4.82 -3.76
CA ASP A 17 17.67 -3.68 -4.20
C ASP A 17 18.24 -2.32 -3.76
N LEU A 18 18.98 -2.31 -2.64
CA LEU A 18 19.68 -1.14 -2.14
C LEU A 18 20.81 -0.67 -3.07
N GLU A 19 21.52 -1.58 -3.73
CA GLU A 19 22.57 -1.24 -4.69
C GLU A 19 21.99 -0.70 -6.00
N ILE A 20 20.86 -1.28 -6.45
CA ILE A 20 20.12 -0.80 -7.62
C ILE A 20 19.59 0.61 -7.37
N TYR A 21 18.97 0.84 -6.20
CA TYR A 21 18.49 2.16 -5.79
C TYR A 21 19.62 3.19 -5.66
N LYS A 22 20.77 2.80 -5.06
CA LYS A 22 21.94 3.68 -4.96
C LYS A 22 22.53 4.01 -6.32
N ALA A 23 22.63 3.03 -7.22
CA ALA A 23 23.13 3.25 -8.58
C ALA A 23 22.21 4.20 -9.36
N PHE A 24 20.90 3.97 -9.30
CA PHE A 24 19.90 4.84 -9.91
C PHE A 24 19.97 6.27 -9.37
N SER A 25 19.97 6.43 -8.04
CA SER A 25 20.02 7.74 -7.39
C SER A 25 21.30 8.52 -7.74
N SER A 26 22.44 7.82 -7.79
CA SER A 26 23.73 8.41 -8.15
C SER A 26 23.76 8.85 -9.61
N GLU A 27 23.13 8.09 -10.51
CA GLU A 27 23.03 8.43 -11.93
C GLU A 27 22.08 9.63 -12.16
N MET A 28 20.95 9.67 -11.44
CA MET A 28 20.04 10.83 -11.48
C MET A 28 20.69 12.10 -10.94
N ALA A 29 21.49 12.01 -9.87
CA ALA A 29 22.24 13.14 -9.34
C ALA A 29 23.30 13.66 -10.32
N LYS A 30 23.95 12.78 -11.10
CA LYS A 30 24.87 13.20 -12.17
C LYS A 30 24.14 13.94 -13.28
N ARG A 31 22.97 13.45 -13.72
CA ARG A 31 22.16 14.10 -14.76
C ARG A 31 21.57 15.44 -14.31
N SER A 32 21.16 15.54 -13.05
CA SER A 32 20.75 16.80 -12.43
C SER A 32 21.88 17.85 -12.45
N LYS A 33 23.11 17.46 -12.12
CA LYS A 33 24.29 18.34 -12.23
C LYS A 33 24.58 18.76 -13.68
N MET A 34 24.31 17.87 -14.64
CA MET A 34 24.47 18.14 -16.07
C MET A 34 23.43 19.13 -16.61
N LEU A 35 22.23 19.16 -16.01
CA LEU A 35 21.16 20.14 -16.31
C LEU A 35 21.41 21.50 -15.64
N SER A 36 22.13 21.54 -14.52
CA SER A 36 22.48 22.78 -13.81
C SER A 36 23.64 23.57 -14.45
N LEU A 37 24.37 22.95 -15.38
CA LEU A 37 25.50 23.52 -16.10
C LEU A 37 25.23 23.43 -17.60
N ASN A 38 24.36 24.30 -18.14
CA ASN A 38 24.59 24.95 -19.43
C ASN A 38 23.45 25.90 -19.78
N ASN A 39 23.79 27.18 -19.84
CA ASN A 39 23.12 28.14 -20.69
C ASN A 39 23.39 27.77 -22.17
N TYR A 40 22.33 27.86 -22.97
CA TYR A 40 22.27 27.91 -24.44
C TYR A 40 22.51 26.65 -25.29
N SER A 41 21.62 26.58 -26.29
CA SER A 41 21.82 26.08 -27.66
C SER A 41 22.05 24.58 -27.86
N VAL A 42 21.07 23.99 -28.55
CA VAL A 42 21.12 22.66 -29.15
C VAL A 42 22.35 22.55 -30.06
N PRO A 43 23.30 21.64 -29.78
CA PRO A 43 24.36 21.32 -30.72
C PRO A 43 23.80 20.44 -31.83
N GLN A 44 23.81 20.96 -33.05
CA GLN A 44 23.52 20.22 -34.27
C GLN A 44 24.71 19.27 -34.50
N SER A 45 24.57 18.00 -34.10
CA SER A 45 25.56 16.97 -34.42
C SER A 45 25.17 16.24 -35.70
N THR A 46 25.91 16.55 -36.76
CA THR A 46 26.05 15.75 -37.97
C THR A 46 26.65 14.38 -37.61
N ARG A 47 25.79 13.37 -37.55
CA ARG A 47 26.18 11.99 -37.82
C ARG A 47 25.09 11.38 -38.69
N GLU A 48 25.32 11.44 -39.99
CA GLU A 48 24.59 10.66 -40.99
C GLU A 48 24.82 9.17 -40.71
N GLU A 49 24.02 8.58 -39.84
CA GLU A 49 23.66 7.18 -40.01
C GLU A 49 22.65 7.11 -41.15
N LYS A 50 23.06 6.44 -42.23
CA LYS A 50 22.21 6.09 -43.36
C LYS A 50 20.86 5.58 -42.85
N ARG A 51 19.84 6.41 -43.00
CA ARG A 51 18.44 6.04 -42.79
C ARG A 51 18.03 5.12 -43.92
N GLU A 52 18.12 3.82 -43.66
CA GLU A 52 17.34 2.84 -44.42
C GLU A 52 16.02 2.65 -43.68
N ASN A 53 14.95 3.06 -44.34
CA ASN A 53 13.53 2.98 -43.96
C ASN A 53 13.04 4.02 -42.92
N GLY A 54 12.13 4.88 -43.39
CA GLY A 54 11.47 5.91 -42.61
C GLY A 54 10.66 5.32 -41.46
N LEU A 55 11.21 5.39 -40.26
CA LEU A 55 10.47 5.22 -39.03
C LEU A 55 10.27 6.61 -38.43
N GLU A 56 9.01 6.96 -38.24
CA GLU A 56 8.56 8.16 -37.54
C GLU A 56 9.35 8.33 -36.23
N ALA A 57 9.61 9.58 -35.84
CA ALA A 57 10.24 9.88 -34.56
C ALA A 57 9.41 9.20 -33.45
N ARG A 58 9.97 8.13 -32.85
CA ARG A 58 9.29 7.38 -31.80
C ARG A 58 8.91 8.36 -30.71
N SER A 59 7.61 8.45 -30.43
CA SER A 59 7.11 9.26 -29.31
C SER A 59 7.84 8.87 -28.03
N PRO A 60 8.12 9.82 -27.12
CA PRO A 60 8.76 9.50 -25.85
C PRO A 60 7.94 8.44 -25.10
N ALA A 61 8.62 7.39 -24.63
CA ALA A 61 7.99 6.26 -23.95
C ALA A 61 8.68 5.98 -22.61
N ILE A 62 7.88 5.63 -21.60
CA ILE A 62 8.36 5.16 -20.30
C ILE A 62 8.15 3.65 -20.26
N ASN A 63 9.23 2.89 -20.13
CA ASN A 63 9.18 1.44 -19.99
C ASN A 63 9.45 1.06 -18.53
N LEU A 64 8.49 0.40 -17.88
CA LEU A 64 8.65 -0.14 -16.54
C LEU A 64 9.12 -1.59 -16.62
N MET A 65 10.18 -1.90 -15.87
CA MET A 65 10.76 -3.24 -15.78
C MET A 65 11.02 -3.56 -14.30
N GLY A 66 10.60 -4.75 -13.88
CA GLY A 66 10.75 -5.22 -12.50
C GLY A 66 10.36 -6.69 -12.40
N PHE A 67 10.81 -7.34 -11.33
CA PHE A 67 10.50 -8.75 -11.06
C PHE A 67 9.19 -8.94 -10.30
N ASN A 68 8.75 -7.91 -9.57
CA ASN A 68 7.51 -7.89 -8.81
C ASN A 68 6.40 -7.26 -9.66
N MET A 69 5.48 -8.10 -10.14
CA MET A 69 4.37 -7.65 -11.00
C MET A 69 3.47 -6.64 -10.29
N GLU A 70 3.20 -6.83 -8.98
CA GLU A 70 2.37 -5.89 -8.22
C GLU A 70 3.02 -4.52 -8.10
N GLU A 71 4.32 -4.45 -7.80
CA GLU A 71 5.09 -3.20 -7.79
C GLU A 71 5.01 -2.50 -9.15
N MET A 72 5.13 -3.26 -10.25
CA MET A 72 5.02 -2.68 -11.58
C MET A 72 3.61 -2.16 -11.89
N TYR A 73 2.56 -2.88 -11.50
CA TYR A 73 1.17 -2.45 -11.69
C TYR A 73 0.89 -1.15 -10.92
N GLU A 74 1.35 -1.07 -9.68
CA GLU A 74 1.17 0.09 -8.80
C GLU A 74 2.00 1.29 -9.27
N ALA A 75 3.24 1.06 -9.69
CA ALA A 75 4.08 2.09 -10.30
C ALA A 75 3.47 2.63 -11.60
N HIS A 76 2.94 1.73 -12.44
CA HIS A 76 2.24 2.11 -13.67
C HIS A 76 1.01 2.96 -13.37
N ALA A 77 0.14 2.51 -12.45
CA ALA A 77 -1.05 3.25 -12.07
C ALA A 77 -0.71 4.62 -11.49
N TRP A 78 0.31 4.72 -10.64
CA TRP A 78 0.78 5.98 -10.09
C TRP A 78 1.33 6.92 -11.16
N ILE A 79 2.18 6.45 -12.07
CA ILE A 79 2.68 7.28 -13.19
C ILE A 79 1.52 7.78 -14.05
N GLN A 80 0.53 6.93 -14.35
CA GLN A 80 -0.65 7.36 -15.10
C GLN A 80 -1.44 8.43 -14.37
N ARG A 81 -1.60 8.33 -13.05
CA ARG A 81 -2.24 9.38 -12.24
C ARG A 81 -1.48 10.71 -12.31
N ILE A 82 -0.16 10.67 -12.12
CA ILE A 82 0.70 11.86 -12.16
C ILE A 82 0.69 12.53 -13.54
N LEU A 83 0.78 11.74 -14.62
CA LEU A 83 0.76 12.29 -15.99
C LEU A 83 -0.62 12.81 -16.43
N SER A 84 -1.69 12.40 -15.74
CA SER A 84 -3.07 12.84 -16.00
C SER A 84 -3.50 14.00 -15.09
N LEU A 85 -2.62 14.51 -14.24
CA LEU A 85 -2.93 15.66 -13.38
C LEU A 85 -3.30 16.88 -14.22
N GLN A 86 -4.26 17.65 -13.73
CA GLN A 86 -4.67 18.91 -14.33
C GLN A 86 -4.10 20.08 -13.53
N ASN A 87 -4.97 20.96 -13.02
CA ASN A 87 -4.61 22.13 -12.22
C ASN A 87 -4.80 21.92 -10.70
N HIS A 88 -5.19 20.72 -10.30
CA HIS A 88 -5.55 20.39 -8.92
C HIS A 88 -5.21 18.92 -8.61
N HIS A 89 -4.71 18.65 -7.41
CA HIS A 89 -4.44 17.30 -6.91
C HIS A 89 -4.62 17.23 -5.38
N ILE A 90 -5.06 16.07 -4.89
CA ILE A 90 -5.22 15.79 -3.46
C ILE A 90 -4.37 14.58 -3.10
N ILE A 91 -3.47 14.76 -2.13
CA ILE A 91 -2.71 13.67 -1.52
C ILE A 91 -3.38 13.31 -0.20
N GLU A 92 -4.05 12.16 -0.15
CA GLU A 92 -4.65 11.62 1.08
C GLU A 92 -3.66 10.68 1.79
N ASN A 93 -3.00 11.17 2.84
CA ASN A 93 -2.04 10.39 3.61
C ASN A 93 -1.94 10.85 5.07
N ASN A 94 -2.42 10.03 6.01
CA ASN A 94 -2.36 10.38 7.44
C ASN A 94 -0.95 10.51 8.04
N HIS A 95 0.13 10.22 7.29
CA HIS A 95 1.49 10.59 7.69
C HIS A 95 1.74 12.10 7.66
N ILE A 96 0.86 12.89 7.03
CA ILE A 96 0.88 14.36 7.09
C ILE A 96 0.86 14.85 8.55
N LEU A 97 0.16 14.13 9.45
CA LEU A 97 0.13 14.44 10.88
C LEU A 97 1.48 14.30 11.60
N TYR A 98 2.50 13.70 10.95
CA TYR A 98 3.84 13.52 11.48
C TYR A 98 4.87 14.48 10.86
N LEU A 99 4.45 15.41 9.99
CA LEU A 99 5.36 16.39 9.43
C LEU A 99 5.88 17.30 10.56
N GLY A 100 7.20 17.39 10.67
CA GLY A 100 7.87 18.27 11.61
C GLY A 100 8.17 19.62 10.99
N ARG A 101 8.97 20.43 11.70
CA ARG A 101 9.40 21.75 11.20
C ARG A 101 10.09 21.65 9.83
N LYS A 102 11.01 20.69 9.68
CA LYS A 102 11.78 20.50 8.45
C LYS A 102 10.87 20.23 7.26
N GLU A 103 9.87 19.38 7.43
CA GLU A 103 8.92 19.02 6.37
C GLU A 103 8.02 20.21 6.01
N HIS A 104 7.56 20.97 7.01
CA HIS A 104 6.80 22.20 6.76
C HIS A 104 7.64 23.29 6.08
N ASP A 105 8.93 23.38 6.39
CA ASP A 105 9.87 24.29 5.70
C ASP A 105 9.99 23.90 4.21
N ILE A 106 10.01 22.59 3.91
CA ILE A 106 10.01 22.07 2.52
C ILE A 106 8.70 22.45 1.81
N LEU A 107 7.54 22.22 2.44
CA LEU A 107 6.24 22.62 1.86
C LEU A 107 6.20 24.13 1.57
N SER A 108 6.64 24.96 2.52
CA SER A 108 6.72 26.41 2.35
C SER A 108 7.67 26.82 1.21
N GLN A 109 8.79 26.11 1.06
CA GLN A 109 9.74 26.38 -0.01
C GLN A 109 9.15 26.04 -1.38
N LEU A 110 8.46 24.89 -1.50
CA LEU A 110 7.78 24.50 -2.75
C LEU A 110 6.76 25.56 -3.19
N GLN A 111 5.96 26.11 -2.27
CA GLN A 111 5.03 27.19 -2.58
C GLN A 111 5.70 28.51 -2.99
N LYS A 112 6.95 28.76 -2.57
CA LYS A 112 7.70 29.97 -2.93
C LYS A 112 8.40 29.84 -4.28
N THR A 113 8.87 28.64 -4.60
CA THR A 113 9.64 28.38 -5.83
C THR A 113 8.77 28.01 -7.02
N SER A 114 7.57 27.51 -6.75
CA SER A 114 6.62 27.03 -7.76
C SER A 114 5.32 27.82 -7.65
N SER A 115 4.58 27.97 -8.74
CA SER A 115 3.33 28.76 -8.78
C SER A 115 2.11 27.98 -8.24
N VAL A 116 2.29 27.29 -7.10
CA VAL A 116 1.26 26.42 -6.49
C VAL A 116 0.80 26.92 -5.12
N SER A 117 -0.46 26.64 -4.78
CA SER A 117 -0.98 26.67 -3.42
C SER A 117 -0.93 25.26 -2.83
N ILE A 118 -0.57 25.15 -1.55
CA ILE A 118 -0.64 23.90 -0.78
C ILE A 118 -1.47 24.21 0.47
N THR A 119 -2.55 23.46 0.68
CA THR A 119 -3.46 23.60 1.83
C THR A 119 -3.56 22.27 2.56
N GLU A 120 -3.39 22.30 3.88
CA GLU A 120 -3.57 21.12 4.73
C GLU A 120 -5.02 21.05 5.25
N ILE A 121 -5.68 19.91 5.00
CA ILE A 121 -7.04 19.64 5.44
C ILE A 121 -7.01 18.47 6.41
N ILE A 122 -7.38 18.74 7.66
CA ILE A 122 -7.42 17.74 8.73
C ILE A 122 -8.86 17.50 9.14
N SER A 123 -9.30 16.25 9.05
CA SER A 123 -10.62 15.78 9.49
C SER A 123 -10.50 14.48 10.29
N PRO A 124 -11.54 14.07 11.06
CA PRO A 124 -11.46 12.85 11.87
C PRO A 124 -11.10 11.61 11.03
N GLY A 125 -9.88 11.09 11.21
CA GLY A 125 -9.43 9.88 10.52
C GLY A 125 -8.87 10.09 9.11
N ARG A 126 -8.88 11.33 8.60
CA ARG A 126 -8.47 11.64 7.23
C ARG A 126 -7.69 12.96 7.19
N THR A 127 -6.52 12.92 6.57
CA THR A 127 -5.61 14.06 6.41
C THR A 127 -5.21 14.17 4.95
N GLU A 128 -5.34 15.37 4.41
CA GLU A 128 -5.16 15.64 2.98
C GLU A 128 -4.26 16.87 2.79
N LEU A 129 -3.42 16.82 1.75
CA LEU A 129 -2.81 18.00 1.17
C LEU A 129 -3.50 18.29 -0.16
N GLU A 130 -4.19 19.41 -0.22
CA GLU A 130 -4.79 19.95 -1.45
C GLU A 130 -3.78 20.87 -2.13
N ILE A 131 -3.47 20.60 -3.39
CA ILE A 131 -2.44 21.29 -4.16
C ILE A 131 -3.06 21.81 -5.45
N GLU A 132 -2.98 23.12 -5.68
CA GLU A 132 -3.51 23.75 -6.90
C GLU A 132 -2.45 24.60 -7.59
N GLY A 133 -2.46 24.63 -8.91
CA GLY A 133 -1.52 25.44 -9.70
C GLY A 133 -1.40 25.00 -11.16
N ALA A 134 -0.40 25.53 -11.86
CA ALA A 134 -0.11 25.12 -13.23
C ALA A 134 0.35 23.65 -13.29
N GLN A 135 -0.09 22.90 -14.31
CA GLN A 135 0.17 21.46 -14.42
C GLN A 135 1.66 21.08 -14.34
N ALA A 136 2.54 21.85 -14.99
CA ALA A 136 3.98 21.59 -14.99
C ALA A 136 4.59 21.67 -13.58
N ASP A 137 4.22 22.71 -12.82
CA ASP A 137 4.65 22.91 -11.44
C ASP A 137 4.00 21.89 -10.50
N LEU A 138 2.73 21.55 -10.75
CA LEU A 138 1.96 20.62 -9.94
C LEU A 138 2.60 19.23 -9.91
N VAL A 139 3.02 18.71 -11.07
CA VAL A 139 3.69 17.41 -11.16
C VAL A 139 4.97 17.40 -10.32
N GLU A 140 5.83 18.41 -10.44
CA GLU A 140 7.06 18.49 -9.66
C GLU A 140 6.78 18.56 -8.16
N VAL A 141 5.82 19.39 -7.75
CA VAL A 141 5.45 19.56 -6.33
C VAL A 141 4.89 18.26 -5.74
N VAL A 142 3.96 17.61 -6.42
CA VAL A 142 3.37 16.34 -5.97
C VAL A 142 4.44 15.26 -5.81
N MET A 143 5.37 15.15 -6.77
CA MET A 143 6.48 14.19 -6.69
C MET A 143 7.35 14.43 -5.45
N ASN A 144 7.68 15.69 -5.15
CA ASN A 144 8.48 16.05 -3.97
C ASN A 144 7.75 15.76 -2.66
N ILE A 145 6.44 16.02 -2.60
CA ILE A 145 5.63 15.77 -1.40
C ILE A 145 5.47 14.26 -1.16
N GLU A 146 5.18 13.47 -2.20
CA GLU A 146 5.06 12.02 -2.10
C GLU A 146 6.39 11.37 -1.65
N ASP A 147 7.53 11.81 -2.20
CA ASP A 147 8.86 11.36 -1.76
C ASP A 147 9.13 11.73 -0.28
N MET A 148 8.78 12.95 0.13
CA MET A 148 8.88 13.37 1.53
C MET A 148 8.01 12.48 2.44
N LEU A 149 6.76 12.21 2.06
CA LEU A 149 5.85 11.35 2.82
C LEU A 149 6.36 9.91 2.91
N CYS A 150 6.96 9.38 1.84
CA CYS A 150 7.61 8.07 1.85
C CYS A 150 8.75 8.00 2.87
N LYS A 151 9.57 9.06 2.97
CA LYS A 151 10.64 9.16 3.97
C LYS A 151 10.08 9.23 5.40
N VAL A 152 9.03 10.03 5.64
CA VAL A 152 8.38 10.13 6.94
C VAL A 152 7.76 8.79 7.37
N GLN A 153 7.14 8.08 6.42
CA GLN A 153 6.63 6.73 6.63
C GLN A 153 7.74 5.74 7.00
N GLU A 154 8.85 5.74 6.26
CA GLU A 154 9.99 4.87 6.54
C GLU A 154 10.60 5.14 7.93
N GLU A 155 10.79 6.42 8.29
CA GLU A 155 11.28 6.79 9.62
C GLU A 155 10.34 6.33 10.73
N THR A 156 9.02 6.45 10.50
CA THR A 156 7.99 6.01 11.45
C THR A 156 7.99 4.49 11.59
N ALA A 157 8.11 3.75 10.49
CA ALA A 157 8.26 2.30 10.51
C ALA A 157 9.50 1.90 11.30
N ARG A 158 10.69 2.45 11.00
CA ARG A 158 11.94 2.17 11.72
C ARG A 158 11.86 2.47 13.21
N LYS A 159 11.17 3.55 13.61
CA LYS A 159 10.93 3.86 15.03
C LYS A 159 10.12 2.75 15.71
N LYS A 160 9.09 2.22 15.04
CA LYS A 160 8.26 1.11 15.54
C LYS A 160 9.02 -0.21 15.56
N GLU A 161 9.83 -0.51 14.55
CA GLU A 161 10.72 -1.69 14.52
C GLU A 161 11.66 -1.69 15.73
N ARG A 162 12.32 -0.55 16.01
CA ARG A 162 13.16 -0.39 17.22
C ARG A 162 12.35 -0.52 18.53
N GLY A 163 11.07 -0.17 18.52
CA GLY A 163 10.17 -0.38 19.64
C GLY A 163 9.91 -1.86 19.89
N LEU A 164 9.57 -2.62 18.83
CA LEU A 164 9.38 -4.06 18.89
C LEU A 164 10.65 -4.79 19.35
N TRP A 165 11.82 -4.42 18.81
CA TRP A 165 13.11 -4.97 19.27
C TRP A 165 13.38 -4.71 20.74
N ARG A 166 13.10 -3.49 21.24
CA ARG A 166 13.28 -3.18 22.67
C ARG A 166 12.36 -4.02 23.55
N LEU A 167 11.13 -4.25 23.12
CA LEU A 167 10.18 -5.14 23.80
C LEU A 167 10.64 -6.61 23.82
N LEU A 168 11.53 -7.02 22.91
CA LEU A 168 12.18 -8.33 22.96
C LEU A 168 13.48 -8.30 23.79
N GLY A 169 14.34 -7.31 23.57
CA GLY A 169 15.65 -7.19 24.22
C GLY A 169 15.60 -6.88 25.72
N GLN A 170 14.55 -6.22 26.22
CA GLN A 170 14.30 -6.11 27.68
C GLN A 170 14.05 -7.48 28.35
N TRP A 171 13.87 -8.55 27.57
CA TRP A 171 13.55 -9.88 28.06
C TRP A 171 14.68 -10.90 27.87
N THR A 172 15.73 -10.55 27.13
CA THR A 172 16.97 -11.32 27.03
C THR A 172 18.09 -10.63 27.80
N ILE A 173 18.02 -10.64 29.14
CA ILE A 173 19.24 -10.56 29.96
C ILE A 173 19.94 -11.91 29.88
N GLN A 174 20.41 -12.29 28.68
CA GLN A 174 21.57 -13.16 28.44
C GLN A 174 21.76 -13.36 26.93
N GLN A 175 22.20 -12.34 26.21
CA GLN A 175 23.06 -12.51 25.02
C GLN A 175 23.63 -11.16 24.60
N GLN A 176 24.69 -10.75 25.31
CA GLN A 176 25.57 -9.67 24.90
C GLN A 176 26.69 -10.27 24.03
N LYS A 177 26.53 -10.14 22.71
CA LYS A 177 27.48 -10.25 21.58
C LYS A 177 26.55 -10.45 20.37
N THR A 178 26.24 -9.46 19.54
CA THR A 178 27.12 -8.53 18.81
C THR A 178 26.25 -7.31 18.44
N GLN A 179 26.34 -6.21 19.19
CA GLN A 179 25.29 -5.19 19.22
C GLN A 179 25.41 -4.10 18.14
N ASP A 180 26.42 -4.16 17.26
CA ASP A 180 26.68 -3.10 16.28
C ASP A 180 26.65 -3.51 14.81
N GLU A 181 26.62 -4.80 14.47
CA GLU A 181 26.57 -5.25 13.06
C GLU A 181 25.25 -5.92 12.64
N MET A 182 24.40 -6.33 13.59
CA MET A 182 23.08 -6.94 13.32
C MET A 182 21.93 -5.91 13.36
N LYS A 183 22.25 -4.63 13.55
CA LYS A 183 21.33 -3.51 13.40
C LYS A 183 21.10 -3.30 11.91
N GLU A 184 19.96 -3.73 11.37
CA GLU A 184 19.07 -2.76 10.69
C GLU A 184 17.79 -3.33 10.09
N ASN A 185 17.61 -4.63 9.87
CA ASN A 185 16.39 -5.10 9.21
C ASN A 185 15.61 -6.07 10.10
N ILE A 186 14.39 -5.67 10.51
CA ILE A 186 13.37 -6.68 10.83
C ILE A 186 13.10 -7.40 9.53
N THR A 187 13.66 -8.60 9.39
CA THR A 187 13.40 -9.44 8.23
C THR A 187 12.05 -10.09 8.45
N PHE A 188 11.04 -9.54 7.80
CA PHE A 188 9.80 -10.27 7.55
C PHE A 188 9.95 -11.03 6.23
N LEU A 189 9.26 -12.14 6.09
CA LEU A 189 9.19 -12.91 4.86
C LEU A 189 7.76 -12.88 4.33
N LYS A 190 7.62 -12.64 3.03
CA LYS A 190 6.39 -12.91 2.29
C LYS A 190 6.66 -14.09 1.38
N CYS A 191 5.94 -15.18 1.58
CA CYS A 191 6.15 -16.40 0.81
C CYS A 191 4.85 -16.83 0.14
N PRO A 192 4.88 -17.22 -1.15
CA PRO A 192 3.77 -17.93 -1.77
C PRO A 192 3.42 -19.17 -0.92
N VAL A 193 2.13 -19.38 -0.70
CA VAL A 193 1.67 -20.49 0.14
C VAL A 193 1.19 -21.63 -0.74
N PRO A 194 1.58 -22.89 -0.46
CA PRO A 194 0.95 -24.04 -1.09
C PRO A 194 -0.57 -24.03 -0.84
N PRO A 195 -1.39 -24.39 -1.83
CA PRO A 195 -2.85 -24.41 -1.66
C PRO A 195 -3.25 -25.48 -0.63
N THR A 196 -3.76 -25.03 0.52
CA THR A 196 -4.40 -25.89 1.52
C THR A 196 -5.91 -25.85 1.35
N GLN A 197 -6.63 -26.86 1.84
CA GLN A 197 -8.10 -26.88 1.78
C GLN A 197 -8.71 -25.64 2.45
N GLU A 198 -8.16 -25.21 3.58
CA GLU A 198 -8.59 -24.00 4.28
C GLU A 198 -8.42 -22.75 3.41
N LEU A 199 -7.26 -22.57 2.76
CA LEU A 199 -7.03 -21.43 1.88
C LEU A 199 -7.91 -21.47 0.63
N LEU A 200 -8.21 -22.66 0.10
CA LEU A 200 -9.12 -22.83 -1.03
C LEU A 200 -10.55 -22.46 -0.65
N ASP A 201 -11.02 -22.85 0.53
CA ASP A 201 -12.35 -22.49 1.01
C ASP A 201 -12.43 -21.00 1.36
N GLN A 202 -11.36 -20.43 1.91
CA GLN A 202 -11.26 -19.00 2.14
C GLN A 202 -11.28 -18.22 0.81
N LYS A 203 -10.53 -18.67 -0.20
CA LYS A 203 -10.58 -18.10 -1.56
C LYS A 203 -11.99 -18.07 -2.13
N LYS A 204 -12.77 -19.16 -2.00
CA LYS A 204 -14.18 -19.19 -2.43
C LYS A 204 -15.05 -18.15 -1.70
N GLN A 205 -14.77 -17.86 -0.43
CA GLN A 205 -15.50 -16.82 0.30
C GLN A 205 -15.22 -15.41 -0.24
N PHE A 206 -13.96 -15.11 -0.59
CA PHE A 206 -13.59 -13.87 -1.26
C PHE A 206 -14.32 -13.74 -2.61
N GLU A 207 -14.26 -14.78 -3.43
CA GLU A 207 -14.90 -14.81 -4.76
C GLU A 207 -16.41 -14.66 -4.66
N LYS A 208 -17.07 -15.33 -3.71
CA LYS A 208 -18.51 -15.17 -3.44
C LYS A 208 -18.90 -13.73 -3.05
N CYS A 209 -17.95 -12.95 -2.54
CA CYS A 209 -18.15 -11.54 -2.19
C CYS A 209 -17.78 -10.57 -3.33
N GLY A 210 -17.42 -11.08 -4.51
CA GLY A 210 -17.03 -10.28 -5.68
C GLY A 210 -15.56 -9.83 -5.68
N LEU A 211 -14.71 -10.50 -4.89
CA LEU A 211 -13.25 -10.30 -4.87
C LEU A 211 -12.57 -11.49 -5.52
N GLN A 212 -12.08 -11.33 -6.74
CA GLN A 212 -11.38 -12.38 -7.46
C GLN A 212 -9.94 -12.48 -6.94
N VAL A 213 -9.57 -13.63 -6.35
CA VAL A 213 -8.24 -13.82 -5.75
C VAL A 213 -7.21 -14.18 -6.82
N LEU A 214 -6.18 -13.34 -6.96
CA LEU A 214 -5.04 -13.56 -7.84
C LEU A 214 -3.91 -14.32 -7.14
N LYS A 215 -3.59 -13.93 -5.91
CA LYS A 215 -2.46 -14.45 -5.14
C LYS A 215 -2.76 -14.44 -3.64
N VAL A 216 -2.18 -15.40 -2.92
CA VAL A 216 -2.09 -15.38 -1.46
C VAL A 216 -0.64 -15.58 -1.01
N GLU A 217 -0.19 -14.74 -0.09
CA GLU A 217 1.15 -14.81 0.49
C GLU A 217 1.04 -14.94 2.01
N LYS A 218 1.80 -15.86 2.61
CA LYS A 218 1.96 -15.94 4.06
C LYS A 218 2.98 -14.91 4.48
N ILE A 219 2.68 -14.24 5.58
CA ILE A 219 3.57 -13.26 6.19
C ILE A 219 4.18 -13.90 7.42
N ASP A 220 5.50 -13.87 7.48
CA ASP A 220 6.26 -14.28 8.66
C ASP A 220 7.05 -13.09 9.19
N ASN A 221 6.85 -12.79 10.47
CA ASN A 221 7.58 -11.76 11.20
C ASN A 221 7.73 -12.24 12.63
N GLU A 222 8.86 -12.89 12.91
CA GLU A 222 9.12 -13.53 14.20
C GLU A 222 9.05 -12.54 15.37
N VAL A 223 9.54 -11.31 15.16
CA VAL A 223 9.58 -10.27 16.18
C VAL A 223 8.17 -9.82 16.56
N LEU A 224 7.34 -9.54 15.54
CA LEU A 224 5.95 -9.17 15.74
C LEU A 224 5.13 -10.32 16.32
N MET A 225 5.36 -11.55 15.84
CA MET A 225 4.71 -12.76 16.34
C MET A 225 5.03 -12.99 17.82
N ALA A 226 6.29 -12.89 18.24
CA ALA A 226 6.67 -13.02 19.65
C ALA A 226 5.97 -11.98 20.53
N ALA A 227 5.89 -10.73 20.07
CA ALA A 227 5.20 -9.66 20.78
C ALA A 227 3.68 -9.94 20.90
N PHE A 228 3.07 -10.43 19.83
CA PHE A 228 1.66 -10.83 19.77
C PHE A 228 1.37 -12.01 20.71
N GLN A 229 2.16 -13.09 20.66
CA GLN A 229 1.96 -14.29 21.48
C GLN A 229 2.07 -13.99 22.98
N ARG A 230 3.00 -13.09 23.36
CA ARG A 230 3.08 -12.63 24.75
C ARG A 230 1.78 -11.93 25.17
N LYS A 231 1.26 -11.02 24.35
CA LYS A 231 0.01 -10.33 24.64
C LYS A 231 -1.17 -11.30 24.71
N LYS A 232 -1.22 -12.27 23.80
CA LYS A 232 -2.22 -13.34 23.78
C LYS A 232 -2.24 -14.11 25.10
N LYS A 233 -1.08 -14.56 25.57
CA LYS A 233 -0.94 -15.27 26.86
C LYS A 233 -1.47 -14.44 28.03
N MET A 234 -1.13 -13.15 28.10
CA MET A 234 -1.61 -12.25 29.16
C MET A 234 -3.14 -12.09 29.14
N MET A 235 -3.75 -12.14 27.96
CA MET A 235 -5.21 -12.08 27.84
C MET A 235 -5.83 -13.43 28.23
N GLU A 236 -5.26 -14.56 27.83
CA GLU A 236 -5.76 -15.91 28.16
C GLU A 236 -5.75 -16.22 29.67
N GLU A 237 -4.89 -15.56 30.45
CA GLU A 237 -4.86 -15.68 31.93
C GLU A 237 -6.14 -15.16 32.61
N LYS A 238 -6.93 -14.29 31.94
CA LYS A 238 -8.23 -13.85 32.46
C LYS A 238 -9.32 -14.88 32.13
N PRO A 239 -10.35 -15.08 32.98
CA PRO A 239 -11.39 -16.07 32.73
C PRO A 239 -12.30 -15.66 31.57
N HIS A 240 -12.03 -16.16 30.37
CA HIS A 240 -12.80 -15.90 29.16
C HIS A 240 -13.86 -16.98 28.88
N ARG A 241 -15.05 -16.57 28.39
CA ARG A 241 -16.10 -17.51 27.92
C ARG A 241 -15.96 -17.87 26.45
N GLN A 242 -15.15 -17.13 25.69
CA GLN A 242 -14.97 -17.23 24.24
C GLN A 242 -13.48 -17.13 23.89
N PRO A 243 -13.07 -17.52 22.67
CA PRO A 243 -11.70 -17.31 22.21
C PRO A 243 -11.26 -15.85 22.37
N VAL A 244 -10.05 -15.64 22.89
CA VAL A 244 -9.47 -14.30 23.07
C VAL A 244 -9.16 -13.61 21.74
N SER A 245 -9.10 -14.39 20.65
CA SER A 245 -8.74 -13.92 19.32
C SER A 245 -9.75 -14.33 18.25
N HIS A 246 -9.84 -13.52 17.20
CA HIS A 246 -10.66 -13.76 16.02
C HIS A 246 -9.81 -13.61 14.76
N ARG A 247 -10.14 -14.41 13.73
CA ARG A 247 -9.67 -14.19 12.37
C ARG A 247 -10.49 -13.07 11.74
N LEU A 248 -9.83 -11.98 11.34
CA LEU A 248 -10.46 -10.79 10.77
C LEU A 248 -9.67 -10.25 9.58
N PHE A 249 -10.30 -9.35 8.83
CA PHE A 249 -9.76 -8.81 7.58
C PHE A 249 -9.62 -7.29 7.62
N GLN A 250 -8.61 -6.76 6.93
CA GLN A 250 -8.44 -5.34 6.68
C GLN A 250 -7.92 -5.09 5.26
N GLN A 251 -8.63 -4.28 4.50
CA GLN A 251 -8.12 -3.76 3.23
C GLN A 251 -7.12 -2.63 3.51
N VAL A 252 -5.94 -2.71 2.91
CA VAL A 252 -4.84 -1.76 3.11
C VAL A 252 -4.37 -1.22 1.76
N PRO A 253 -4.20 0.11 1.58
CA PRO A 253 -3.60 0.67 0.38
C PRO A 253 -2.18 0.12 0.15
N TYR A 254 -1.82 -0.12 -1.11
CA TYR A 254 -0.55 -0.77 -1.48
C TYR A 254 0.68 -0.17 -0.79
N GLN A 255 0.75 1.18 -0.76
CA GLN A 255 1.85 1.94 -0.16
C GLN A 255 2.12 1.60 1.31
N PHE A 256 1.15 1.05 2.04
CA PHE A 256 1.29 0.66 3.44
C PHE A 256 1.46 -0.85 3.65
N CYS A 257 1.32 -1.68 2.62
CA CYS A 257 1.44 -3.14 2.73
C CYS A 257 2.79 -3.56 3.31
N ASN A 258 3.89 -2.94 2.87
CA ASN A 258 5.22 -3.23 3.41
C ASN A 258 5.32 -2.88 4.91
N VAL A 259 4.74 -1.74 5.32
CA VAL A 259 4.73 -1.30 6.72
C VAL A 259 3.93 -2.26 7.60
N VAL A 260 2.78 -2.76 7.14
CA VAL A 260 2.01 -3.80 7.85
C VAL A 260 2.87 -5.03 8.11
N CYS A 261 3.59 -5.52 7.10
CA CYS A 261 4.43 -6.70 7.26
C CYS A 261 5.60 -6.49 8.22
N ARG A 262 6.16 -5.28 8.27
CA ARG A 262 7.32 -4.93 9.12
C ARG A 262 6.95 -4.70 10.59
N VAL A 263 5.90 -3.92 10.82
CA VAL A 263 5.57 -3.38 12.16
C VAL A 263 4.14 -3.62 12.60
N GLY A 264 3.37 -4.42 11.84
CA GLY A 264 1.98 -4.72 12.13
C GLY A 264 1.05 -3.57 11.78
N PHE A 265 -0.22 -3.78 12.11
CA PHE A 265 -1.31 -2.88 11.75
C PHE A 265 -1.24 -1.55 12.51
N GLN A 266 -1.61 -0.48 11.82
CA GLN A 266 -1.54 0.88 12.35
C GLN A 266 -2.81 1.64 12.07
N ARG A 267 -3.15 2.52 13.01
CA ARG A 267 -4.33 3.39 12.93
C ARG A 267 -4.31 4.28 11.67
N MET A 268 -3.13 4.77 11.28
CA MET A 268 -2.96 5.77 10.22
C MET A 268 -3.57 5.41 8.86
N TYR A 269 -3.65 4.15 8.47
CA TYR A 269 -4.27 3.75 7.19
C TYR A 269 -5.55 2.93 7.38
N SER A 270 -5.93 2.71 8.63
CA SER A 270 -7.03 1.83 9.02
C SER A 270 -8.32 2.59 9.30
N VAL A 271 -8.21 3.83 9.79
CA VAL A 271 -9.36 4.61 10.23
C VAL A 271 -10.21 5.02 9.01
N PRO A 272 -11.52 4.71 9.01
CA PRO A 272 -12.44 5.24 8.00
C PRO A 272 -12.64 6.76 8.19
N CYS A 273 -13.05 7.47 7.13
CA CYS A 273 -13.26 8.93 7.16
C CYS A 273 -14.33 9.40 8.17
N ASP A 274 -15.10 8.47 8.75
CA ASP A 274 -16.04 8.72 9.85
C ASP A 274 -15.90 7.57 10.89
N PRO A 275 -15.00 7.70 11.88
CA PRO A 275 -14.76 6.65 12.87
C PRO A 275 -15.90 6.56 13.90
N LYS A 276 -16.94 5.79 13.57
CA LYS A 276 -18.14 5.61 14.41
C LYS A 276 -17.91 4.93 15.75
N TYR A 277 -16.86 4.11 15.86
CA TYR A 277 -16.64 3.20 16.97
C TYR A 277 -15.35 3.50 17.76
N GLY A 278 -14.58 4.50 17.34
CA GLY A 278 -13.41 4.95 18.05
C GLY A 278 -12.18 5.18 17.18
N ALA A 279 -11.22 5.88 17.76
CA ALA A 279 -9.95 6.27 17.24
C ALA A 279 -8.90 5.12 17.30
N GLY A 280 -9.22 3.97 16.68
CA GLY A 280 -8.40 2.75 16.71
C GLY A 280 -8.13 2.13 15.34
N ILE A 281 -7.75 0.85 15.34
CA ILE A 281 -7.44 0.04 14.16
C ILE A 281 -8.63 -0.88 13.89
N TYR A 282 -9.27 -0.69 12.75
CA TYR A 282 -10.51 -1.32 12.32
C TYR A 282 -10.25 -2.63 11.56
N PHE A 283 -10.97 -3.67 11.94
CA PHE A 283 -11.01 -4.95 11.25
C PHE A 283 -12.46 -5.36 11.01
N THR A 284 -12.71 -6.13 9.97
CA THR A 284 -14.04 -6.65 9.64
C THR A 284 -14.02 -8.18 9.55
N LYS A 285 -15.10 -8.81 9.99
CA LYS A 285 -15.41 -10.22 9.70
C LYS A 285 -16.11 -10.37 8.35
N ASN A 286 -16.72 -9.30 7.86
CA ASN A 286 -17.55 -9.28 6.66
C ASN A 286 -16.74 -8.83 5.43
N LEU A 287 -16.43 -9.78 4.54
CA LEU A 287 -15.71 -9.55 3.28
C LEU A 287 -16.51 -8.69 2.28
N LYS A 288 -17.86 -8.67 2.36
CA LYS A 288 -18.68 -7.83 1.47
C LYS A 288 -18.40 -6.34 1.71
N ASN A 289 -18.20 -5.94 2.96
CA ASN A 289 -17.85 -4.56 3.32
C ASN A 289 -16.53 -4.13 2.65
N LEU A 290 -15.58 -5.07 2.49
CA LEU A 290 -14.33 -4.81 1.76
C LEU A 290 -14.57 -4.65 0.26
N ALA A 291 -15.41 -5.50 -0.35
CA ALA A 291 -15.76 -5.39 -1.76
C ALA A 291 -16.50 -4.08 -2.07
N GLU A 292 -17.42 -3.65 -1.20
CA GLU A 292 -18.11 -2.36 -1.33
C GLU A 292 -17.17 -1.17 -1.19
N LYS A 293 -16.20 -1.25 -0.28
CA LYS A 293 -15.15 -0.24 -0.14
C LYS A 293 -14.30 -0.18 -1.42
N ALA A 294 -13.92 -1.32 -1.98
CA ALA A 294 -13.13 -1.39 -3.21
C ALA A 294 -13.86 -0.79 -4.43
N LYS A 295 -15.19 -0.93 -4.54
CA LYS A 295 -15.99 -0.28 -5.60
C LYS A 295 -15.92 1.25 -5.59
N LYS A 296 -15.59 1.87 -4.46
CA LYS A 296 -15.46 3.33 -4.33
C LYS A 296 -14.06 3.82 -4.71
N ILE A 297 -13.10 2.92 -4.85
CA ILE A 297 -11.74 3.25 -5.26
C ILE A 297 -11.73 3.49 -6.78
N SER A 298 -10.91 4.45 -7.22
CA SER A 298 -10.85 4.85 -8.62
C SER A 298 -10.61 3.66 -9.55
N ALA A 299 -11.18 3.69 -10.76
CA ALA A 299 -11.01 2.63 -11.77
C ALA A 299 -9.54 2.39 -12.19
N ALA A 300 -8.62 3.26 -11.79
CA ALA A 300 -7.18 3.12 -12.03
C ALA A 300 -6.52 2.08 -11.10
N ASP A 301 -7.04 1.88 -9.88
CA ASP A 301 -6.49 0.91 -8.92
C ASP A 301 -7.16 -0.44 -9.10
N LYS A 302 -6.57 -1.27 -9.99
CA LYS A 302 -7.14 -2.58 -10.33
C LYS A 302 -6.94 -3.62 -9.23
N LEU A 303 -5.90 -3.45 -8.41
CA LEU A 303 -5.51 -4.42 -7.38
C LEU A 303 -6.02 -3.99 -6.01
N ILE A 304 -6.53 -4.97 -5.26
CA ILE A 304 -7.07 -4.84 -3.92
C ILE A 304 -6.24 -5.70 -3.00
N TYR A 305 -5.71 -5.11 -1.94
CA TYR A 305 -4.85 -5.79 -0.97
C TYR A 305 -5.61 -5.96 0.34
N VAL A 306 -5.91 -7.21 0.70
CA VAL A 306 -6.62 -7.55 1.94
C VAL A 306 -5.71 -8.39 2.81
N PHE A 307 -5.40 -7.88 4.00
CA PHE A 307 -4.74 -8.67 5.03
C PHE A 307 -5.77 -9.49 5.80
N GLU A 308 -5.46 -10.77 5.97
CA GLU A 308 -6.05 -11.64 6.97
C GLU A 308 -5.16 -11.65 8.20
N ALA A 309 -5.76 -11.43 9.36
CA ALA A 309 -5.06 -11.29 10.62
C ALA A 309 -5.71 -12.12 11.72
N GLU A 310 -4.89 -12.61 12.64
CA GLU A 310 -5.38 -13.00 13.96
C GLU A 310 -5.36 -11.76 14.86
N VAL A 311 -6.51 -11.45 15.45
CA VAL A 311 -6.73 -10.23 16.23
C VAL A 311 -7.20 -10.59 17.63
N LEU A 312 -6.49 -10.12 18.66
CA LEU A 312 -6.83 -10.26 20.07
C LEU A 312 -7.94 -9.27 20.43
N THR A 313 -9.18 -9.70 20.26
CA THR A 313 -10.39 -8.91 20.55
C THR A 313 -10.78 -8.97 22.03
N GLY A 314 -10.43 -10.05 22.73
CA GLY A 314 -10.71 -10.24 24.16
C GLY A 314 -12.15 -9.92 24.54
N PHE A 315 -12.34 -9.26 25.68
CA PHE A 315 -13.63 -8.71 26.09
C PHE A 315 -13.90 -7.41 25.35
N PHE A 316 -14.98 -7.38 24.58
CA PHE A 316 -15.38 -6.20 23.82
C PHE A 316 -16.68 -5.59 24.33
N CYS A 317 -16.86 -4.30 24.06
CA CYS A 317 -18.11 -3.57 24.26
C CYS A 317 -18.47 -2.74 23.03
N GLN A 318 -19.64 -2.10 23.08
CA GLN A 318 -20.08 -1.20 22.01
C GLN A 318 -19.11 -0.01 21.87
N GLY A 319 -18.64 0.24 20.65
CA GLY A 319 -17.77 1.38 20.36
C GLY A 319 -18.51 2.71 20.29
N HIS A 320 -17.79 3.79 20.54
CA HIS A 320 -18.26 5.17 20.49
C HIS A 320 -17.20 6.06 19.79
N PRO A 321 -17.60 7.11 19.04
CA PRO A 321 -16.65 7.95 18.29
C PRO A 321 -15.54 8.58 19.16
N LEU A 322 -15.84 8.84 20.44
CA LEU A 322 -14.89 9.43 21.40
C LEU A 322 -13.90 8.41 22.01
N ASN A 323 -14.03 7.11 21.73
CA ASN A 323 -13.09 6.12 22.26
C ASN A 323 -11.71 6.31 21.64
N ILE A 324 -10.73 6.76 22.42
CA ILE A 324 -9.30 6.75 22.05
C ILE A 324 -8.56 5.51 22.59
N VAL A 325 -9.19 4.82 23.54
CA VAL A 325 -8.81 3.54 24.12
C VAL A 325 -10.09 2.75 24.40
N ALA A 326 -9.97 1.44 24.56
CA ALA A 326 -11.09 0.61 24.99
C ALA A 326 -11.54 1.05 26.41
N PRO A 327 -12.85 1.19 26.65
CA PRO A 327 -13.36 1.78 27.89
C PRO A 327 -13.20 0.82 29.07
N PRO A 328 -13.12 1.35 30.32
CA PRO A 328 -13.06 0.53 31.52
C PRO A 328 -14.33 -0.32 31.69
N LEU A 329 -14.25 -1.44 32.43
CA LEU A 329 -15.42 -2.30 32.68
C LEU A 329 -16.49 -1.60 33.53
N SER A 330 -16.07 -0.71 34.42
CA SER A 330 -16.92 0.17 35.21
C SER A 330 -16.18 1.47 35.54
N PRO A 331 -16.88 2.55 35.92
CA PRO A 331 -16.22 3.80 36.30
C PRO A 331 -15.19 3.59 37.42
N GLY A 332 -13.92 3.91 37.16
CA GLY A 332 -12.83 3.74 38.12
C GLY A 332 -12.21 2.34 38.16
N ALA A 333 -12.67 1.38 37.35
CA ALA A 333 -12.01 0.09 37.23
C ALA A 333 -10.62 0.21 36.59
N ILE A 334 -9.67 -0.56 37.13
CA ILE A 334 -8.33 -0.71 36.55
C ILE A 334 -8.38 -1.60 35.30
N ASP A 335 -9.27 -2.59 35.30
CA ASP A 335 -9.53 -3.43 34.13
C ASP A 335 -10.49 -2.75 33.16
N GLY A 336 -10.10 -2.78 31.88
CA GLY A 336 -10.94 -2.34 30.78
C GLY A 336 -11.23 -3.46 29.78
N HIS A 337 -12.11 -3.13 28.85
CA HIS A 337 -12.31 -3.95 27.66
C HIS A 337 -11.00 -3.99 26.84
N ASP A 338 -10.85 -5.03 26.04
CA ASP A 338 -9.68 -5.24 25.18
C ASP A 338 -9.89 -4.63 23.79
N SER A 339 -11.15 -4.54 23.34
CA SER A 339 -11.54 -3.93 22.07
C SER A 339 -12.96 -3.37 22.13
N VAL A 340 -13.37 -2.72 21.04
CA VAL A 340 -14.77 -2.28 20.87
C VAL A 340 -15.33 -2.77 19.53
N VAL A 341 -16.65 -2.90 19.45
CA VAL A 341 -17.36 -3.45 18.28
C VAL A 341 -18.51 -2.56 17.81
N ASP A 342 -18.98 -2.81 16.60
CA ASP A 342 -20.17 -2.18 16.03
C ASP A 342 -21.50 -2.68 16.62
N ASN A 343 -21.59 -3.95 16.97
CA ASN A 343 -22.75 -4.53 17.62
C ASN A 343 -22.33 -5.68 18.55
N VAL A 344 -22.61 -5.57 19.85
CA VAL A 344 -22.18 -6.58 20.84
C VAL A 344 -22.84 -7.96 20.61
N SER A 345 -24.07 -7.99 20.11
CA SER A 345 -24.81 -9.24 19.88
C SER A 345 -24.35 -9.98 18.62
N SER A 346 -23.92 -9.24 17.60
CA SER A 346 -23.43 -9.80 16.34
C SER A 346 -22.34 -8.89 15.74
N PRO A 347 -21.11 -8.98 16.24
CA PRO A 347 -20.05 -8.07 15.83
C PRO A 347 -19.55 -8.40 14.42
N GLU A 348 -19.63 -7.43 13.51
CA GLU A 348 -19.01 -7.52 12.19
C GLU A 348 -17.72 -6.70 12.13
N THR A 349 -17.65 -5.60 12.88
CA THR A 349 -16.50 -4.69 12.93
C THR A 349 -15.89 -4.71 14.32
N PHE A 350 -14.57 -4.87 14.40
CA PHE A 350 -13.79 -4.80 15.63
C PHE A 350 -12.79 -3.67 15.53
N VAL A 351 -12.62 -2.93 16.63
CA VAL A 351 -11.63 -1.85 16.75
C VAL A 351 -10.72 -2.13 17.94
N ILE A 352 -9.42 -2.30 17.65
CA ILE A 352 -8.36 -2.44 18.65
C ILE A 352 -7.57 -1.13 18.78
N PHE A 353 -6.93 -0.91 19.92
CA PHE A 353 -6.21 0.35 20.20
C PHE A 353 -4.69 0.16 20.29
N SER A 354 -4.20 -1.05 20.05
CA SER A 354 -2.77 -1.37 20.05
C SER A 354 -2.43 -2.26 18.87
N GLY A 355 -1.43 -1.86 18.07
CA GLY A 355 -0.96 -2.68 16.93
C GLY A 355 -0.43 -4.06 17.33
N MET A 356 -0.07 -4.26 18.60
CA MET A 356 0.36 -5.55 19.14
C MET A 356 -0.80 -6.54 19.37
N GLN A 357 -2.06 -6.10 19.22
CA GLN A 357 -3.23 -6.98 19.28
C GLN A 357 -3.53 -7.66 17.96
N ALA A 358 -2.78 -7.42 16.89
CA ALA A 358 -3.05 -8.05 15.61
C ALA A 358 -1.75 -8.50 14.94
N ILE A 359 -1.76 -9.72 14.43
CA ILE A 359 -0.66 -10.28 13.64
C ILE A 359 -1.18 -10.55 12.22
N PRO A 360 -0.59 -9.94 11.17
CA PRO A 360 -0.94 -10.29 9.80
C PRO A 360 -0.45 -11.72 9.51
N GLN A 361 -1.35 -12.58 9.02
CA GLN A 361 -1.04 -13.98 8.69
C GLN A 361 -0.92 -14.18 7.18
N TYR A 362 -1.87 -13.60 6.42
CA TYR A 362 -1.90 -13.70 4.97
C TYR A 362 -2.19 -12.35 4.31
N LEU A 363 -1.59 -12.13 3.15
CA LEU A 363 -1.94 -11.07 2.21
C LEU A 363 -2.64 -11.67 1.00
N TRP A 364 -3.89 -11.28 0.81
CA TRP A 364 -4.71 -11.63 -0.35
C TRP A 364 -4.66 -10.48 -1.36
N THR A 365 -4.12 -10.75 -2.55
CA THR A 365 -4.16 -9.82 -3.68
C THR A 365 -5.33 -10.20 -4.57
N CYS A 366 -6.26 -9.27 -4.75
CA CYS A 366 -7.52 -9.48 -5.45
C CYS A 366 -7.77 -8.44 -6.54
N THR A 367 -8.72 -8.71 -7.43
CA THR A 367 -9.34 -7.75 -8.34
C THR A 367 -10.84 -7.69 -8.08
N GLN A 368 -11.48 -6.56 -8.41
CA GLN A 368 -12.93 -6.46 -8.36
C GLN A 368 -13.53 -7.22 -9.55
N GLU A 369 -14.47 -8.13 -9.29
CA GLU A 369 -15.24 -8.76 -10.37
C GLU A 369 -16.25 -7.76 -10.93
N TYR A 370 -16.13 -7.43 -12.22
CA TYR A 370 -17.17 -6.68 -12.93
C TYR A 370 -18.33 -7.62 -13.20
N VAL A 371 -19.33 -7.62 -12.33
CA VAL A 371 -20.64 -8.16 -12.68
C VAL A 371 -21.20 -7.20 -13.73
N GLN A 372 -21.08 -7.54 -15.02
CA GLN A 372 -21.91 -6.92 -16.05
C GLN A 372 -23.35 -7.09 -15.57
N SER A 373 -24.06 -5.98 -15.35
CA SER A 373 -25.51 -6.01 -15.22
C SER A 373 -26.03 -6.73 -16.45
N GLN A 374 -26.56 -7.94 -16.24
CA GLN A 374 -27.20 -8.72 -17.29
C GLN A 374 -28.46 -7.99 -17.72
N ASP A 375 -28.34 -7.07 -18.68
CA ASP A 375 -29.42 -6.84 -19.61
C ASP A 375 -29.50 -8.10 -20.48
N TYR A 376 -30.57 -8.86 -20.27
CA TYR A 376 -30.94 -10.00 -21.10
C TYR A 376 -31.18 -9.51 -22.53
N SER A 377 -30.17 -9.58 -23.41
CA SER A 377 -30.40 -10.01 -24.79
C SER A 377 -29.07 -10.36 -25.49
N SER A 378 -29.06 -11.54 -26.13
CA SER A 378 -28.22 -11.95 -27.27
C SER A 378 -26.90 -12.71 -26.97
N GLY A 379 -26.99 -14.05 -26.97
CA GLY A 379 -26.03 -14.98 -27.60
C GLY A 379 -24.68 -15.29 -26.92
N PRO A 380 -24.24 -16.57 -26.84
CA PRO A 380 -23.00 -16.92 -26.16
C PRO A 380 -21.76 -16.56 -26.98
N MET A 381 -20.89 -15.71 -26.40
CA MET A 381 -19.56 -15.42 -26.93
C MET A 381 -18.60 -16.58 -26.56
N ARG A 382 -17.99 -17.20 -27.56
CA ARG A 382 -17.00 -18.29 -27.39
C ARG A 382 -15.65 -17.74 -26.89
N PRO A 383 -14.81 -18.58 -26.23
CA PRO A 383 -13.51 -18.17 -25.72
C PRO A 383 -12.55 -17.84 -26.88
N PHE A 384 -11.81 -16.74 -26.75
CA PHE A 384 -10.75 -16.36 -27.69
C PHE A 384 -9.65 -17.44 -27.72
N ALA A 385 -9.59 -18.17 -28.84
CA ALA A 385 -8.44 -18.98 -29.22
C ALA A 385 -7.38 -18.07 -29.87
N GLN A 386 -6.13 -18.26 -29.45
CA GLN A 386 -4.95 -17.63 -30.05
C GLN A 386 -4.75 -18.16 -31.48
N HIS A 387 -4.70 -17.29 -32.49
CA HIS A 387 -3.98 -17.57 -33.73
C HIS A 387 -3.38 -16.28 -34.34
N PRO A 388 -2.22 -16.39 -35.01
CA PRO A 388 -1.40 -15.27 -35.44
C PRO A 388 -1.81 -14.79 -36.84
N TRP A 389 -1.99 -13.48 -37.03
CA TRP A 389 -2.34 -12.91 -38.32
C TRP A 389 -1.09 -12.70 -39.19
N ARG A 390 -1.02 -13.46 -40.29
CA ARG A 390 -0.24 -13.12 -41.49
C ARG A 390 -0.85 -11.88 -42.15
N GLY A 391 0.03 -11.05 -42.69
CA GLY A 391 -0.35 -9.84 -43.43
C GLY A 391 -1.06 -10.12 -44.74
N PHE A 392 -1.88 -9.16 -45.14
CA PHE A 392 -2.32 -8.98 -46.52
C PHE A 392 -2.30 -7.49 -46.86
N THR A 393 -1.61 -7.21 -47.95
CA THR A 393 -1.55 -5.96 -48.69
C THR A 393 -2.75 -5.81 -49.62
N SER A 394 -3.35 -4.62 -49.66
CA SER A 394 -4.00 -4.02 -50.84
C SER A 394 -4.26 -2.55 -50.46
N GLY A 395 -3.96 -1.53 -51.26
CA GLY A 395 -4.30 -1.33 -52.67
C GLY A 395 -5.38 -0.24 -52.73
N SER A 396 -4.99 0.98 -53.12
CA SER A 396 -5.84 2.18 -53.20
C SER A 396 -7.01 2.02 -54.18
N PRO A 397 -8.10 2.81 -54.02
CA PRO A 397 -9.00 3.12 -55.11
C PRO A 397 -8.75 4.55 -55.65
N VAL A 398 -8.65 4.67 -56.96
CA VAL A 398 -8.86 5.91 -57.72
C VAL A 398 -10.11 5.69 -58.56
N ASP A 399 -11.16 6.45 -58.26
CA ASP A 399 -11.86 7.35 -59.18
C ASP A 399 -12.73 8.32 -58.38
#